data_AF-A0A1B8YGL0-F1
#
_entry.id   AF-A0A1B8YGL0-F1
#
_cell.length_a   1.000
_cell.length_b   1.000
_cell.length_c   1.000
_cell.angle_alpha   90.00
_cell.angle_beta   90.00
_cell.angle_gamma   90.00
#
_symmetry.space_group_name_H-M   'P 1'
#
loop_
_entity.id
_entity.type
_entity.pdbx_description
1 polymer ?
#
loop_
_entity_poly.entity_id
_entity_poly.type
_entity_poly.pdbx_seq_one_letter_code
_entity_poly.pdbx_strand_id
1 'polypeptide(L)'
;MFKALQIKPSDETLPFNALKIVDTWQNEIPDKNMSILAYWAPQGGYIDIPAQPDINRNLQYVFTPNFSGCSFVVDKMNKDTLRVRHVQGGQEDVEYNNQNIDHGMGMITAMEFRDYGYHEADGKVIKNTYGFAFLKFNQEEKQWQLHYQKITAAPNIINIKTKSSWLPFNKPSIEADIFISKDMKVSGYNRKNINDNESIPVIFQVVSLLAALTHPGHIVIYAPRDSLPCRRDPY
;
A
#
# COMPACT_ATOMS: atom_id res chain seq x y z
N MET A 1 5.73 -2.43 12.57
CA MET A 1 6.71 -3.34 11.93
C MET A 1 5.96 -4.26 10.99
N PHE A 2 6.57 -4.67 9.87
CA PHE A 2 5.95 -5.51 8.84
C PHE A 2 6.71 -6.81 8.72
N LYS A 3 6.01 -7.92 8.53
CA LYS A 3 6.57 -9.25 8.34
C LYS A 3 6.07 -9.82 7.02
N ALA A 4 6.98 -10.39 6.24
CA ALA A 4 6.62 -11.19 5.08
C ALA A 4 6.05 -12.54 5.55
N LEU A 5 4.92 -12.93 4.96
CA LEU A 5 4.31 -14.24 5.14
C LEU A 5 4.19 -14.92 3.80
N GLN A 6 4.48 -16.22 3.73
CA GLN A 6 4.08 -17.04 2.60
C GLN A 6 2.80 -17.77 2.99
N ILE A 7 1.71 -17.49 2.27
CA ILE A 7 0.43 -18.16 2.43
C ILE A 7 0.43 -19.36 1.49
N LYS A 8 0.22 -20.55 2.06
CA LYS A 8 0.07 -21.81 1.32
C LYS A 8 -1.41 -22.19 1.36
N PRO A 9 -2.11 -22.09 0.23
CA PRO A 9 -3.47 -22.58 0.10
C PRO A 9 -3.56 -24.07 0.47
N SER A 10 -4.73 -24.52 0.94
CA SER A 10 -4.97 -25.93 1.28
C SER A 10 -5.24 -26.81 0.05
N ASP A 11 -5.50 -26.19 -1.11
CA ASP A 11 -5.65 -26.85 -2.41
C ASP A 11 -4.34 -26.83 -3.21
N GLU A 12 -4.36 -27.30 -4.46
CA GLU A 12 -3.18 -27.34 -5.34
C GLU A 12 -2.78 -25.98 -5.93
N THR A 13 -3.33 -24.86 -5.42
CA THR A 13 -2.97 -23.53 -5.94
C THR A 13 -1.59 -23.07 -5.46
N LEU A 14 -0.93 -22.25 -6.28
CA LEU A 14 0.42 -21.78 -5.98
C LEU A 14 0.43 -20.90 -4.72
N PRO A 15 1.46 -21.03 -3.87
CA PRO A 15 1.61 -20.16 -2.71
C PRO A 15 1.86 -18.71 -3.14
N PHE A 16 1.44 -17.77 -2.31
CA PHE A 16 1.66 -16.33 -2.54
C PHE A 16 2.22 -15.65 -1.29
N ASN A 17 2.85 -14.50 -1.49
CA ASN A 17 3.42 -13.71 -0.39
C ASN A 17 2.44 -12.63 0.05
N ALA A 18 2.38 -12.38 1.35
CA ALA A 18 1.59 -11.33 1.98
C ALA A 18 2.46 -10.51 2.95
N LEU A 19 2.08 -9.26 3.16
CA LEU A 19 2.64 -8.42 4.22
C LEU A 19 1.68 -8.40 5.39
N LYS A 20 2.18 -8.76 6.57
CA LYS A 20 1.45 -8.64 7.84
C LYS A 20 2.10 -7.55 8.68
N ILE A 21 1.30 -6.70 9.31
CA ILE A 21 1.82 -5.84 10.37
C ILE A 21 1.92 -6.66 11.65
N VAL A 22 3.09 -6.60 12.28
CA VAL A 22 3.38 -7.27 13.54
C VAL A 22 2.80 -6.43 14.68
N ASP A 23 1.91 -7.04 15.48
CA ASP A 23 1.31 -6.40 16.64
C ASP A 23 2.14 -6.69 17.90
N THR A 24 3.10 -5.83 18.16
CA THR A 24 3.98 -5.94 19.34
C THR A 24 3.23 -5.68 20.66
N TRP A 25 2.08 -5.02 20.63
CA TRP A 25 1.25 -4.78 21.83
C TRP A 25 0.51 -6.05 22.27
N GLN A 26 0.24 -6.95 21.33
CA GLN A 26 -0.27 -8.29 21.60
C GLN A 26 0.86 -9.32 21.82
N ASN A 27 2.07 -8.86 22.17
CA ASN A 27 3.27 -9.68 22.39
C ASN A 27 3.71 -10.52 21.17
N GLU A 28 3.37 -10.12 19.95
CA GLU A 28 3.92 -10.77 18.76
C GLU A 28 5.41 -10.42 18.62
N ILE A 29 6.26 -11.44 18.62
CA ILE A 29 7.71 -11.27 18.46
C ILE A 29 8.04 -11.24 16.96
N PRO A 30 8.60 -10.14 16.44
CA PRO A 30 8.99 -10.06 15.05
C PRO A 30 10.16 -10.98 14.72
N ASP A 31 10.08 -11.60 13.56
CA ASP A 31 11.18 -12.40 13.02
C ASP A 31 12.22 -11.46 12.41
N LYS A 32 13.46 -11.50 12.92
CA LYS A 32 14.53 -10.58 12.50
C LYS A 32 14.90 -10.70 11.01
N ASN A 33 14.67 -11.86 10.40
CA ASN A 33 15.03 -12.11 9.00
C ASN A 33 13.88 -11.84 8.03
N MET A 34 12.64 -11.86 8.53
CA MET A 34 11.43 -11.68 7.70
C MET A 34 10.69 -10.38 7.98
N SER A 35 11.17 -9.58 8.93
CA SER A 35 10.50 -8.36 9.35
C SER A 35 11.31 -7.11 9.08
N ILE A 36 10.61 -6.02 8.73
CA ILE A 36 11.18 -4.72 8.44
C ILE A 36 10.36 -3.61 9.10
N LEU A 37 11.03 -2.53 9.50
CA LEU A 37 10.37 -1.31 9.93
C LEU A 37 10.07 -0.43 8.71
N ALA A 38 8.84 0.07 8.64
CA ALA A 38 8.37 0.94 7.58
C ALA A 38 7.29 1.88 8.14
N TYR A 39 7.09 3.00 7.46
CA TYR A 39 5.90 3.83 7.63
C TYR A 39 4.68 3.13 7.00
N TRP A 40 3.49 3.55 7.42
CA TRP A 40 2.22 3.05 6.90
C TRP A 40 1.39 4.23 6.41
N ALA A 41 1.03 4.23 5.11
CA ALA A 41 0.04 5.15 4.57
C ALA A 41 -1.32 4.42 4.49
N PRO A 42 -2.28 4.73 5.36
CA PRO A 42 -3.59 4.09 5.35
C PRO A 42 -4.42 4.56 4.15
N GLN A 43 -5.30 3.70 3.66
CA GLN A 43 -6.32 4.06 2.67
C GLN A 43 -7.20 5.19 3.20
N GLY A 44 -7.45 6.22 2.39
CA GLY A 44 -8.22 7.41 2.79
C GLY A 44 -7.45 8.37 3.70
N GLY A 45 -6.15 8.17 3.86
CA GLY A 45 -5.31 8.97 4.74
C GLY A 45 -3.90 9.18 4.20
N TYR A 46 -3.03 9.67 5.09
CA TYR A 46 -1.67 10.03 4.73
C TYR A 46 -0.67 9.79 5.87
N ILE A 47 0.60 9.80 5.50
CA ILE A 47 1.73 9.84 6.43
C ILE A 47 2.76 10.85 5.94
N ASP A 48 3.29 11.63 6.88
CA ASP A 48 4.40 12.54 6.61
C ASP A 48 5.73 11.83 6.90
N ILE A 49 6.64 11.90 5.94
CA ILE A 49 7.97 11.26 5.99
C ILE A 49 9.05 12.30 5.69
N PRO A 50 10.29 12.10 6.17
CA PRO A 50 11.39 12.98 5.82
C PRO A 50 11.71 12.88 4.32
N ALA A 51 11.87 14.01 3.65
CA ALA A 51 12.34 14.08 2.27
C ALA A 51 13.75 13.50 2.11
N GLN A 52 14.59 13.67 3.15
CA GLN A 52 15.94 13.13 3.25
C GLN A 52 16.09 12.41 4.61
N PRO A 53 15.75 11.11 4.70
CA PRO A 53 15.85 10.35 5.94
C PRO A 53 17.32 10.18 6.40
N ASP A 54 17.56 10.36 7.70
CA ASP A 54 18.76 9.86 8.37
C ASP A 54 18.63 8.33 8.51
N ILE A 55 19.52 7.59 7.86
CA ILE A 55 19.49 6.12 7.80
C ILE A 55 19.54 5.44 9.19
N ASN A 56 20.06 6.13 10.21
CA ASN A 56 20.18 5.60 11.56
C ASN A 56 18.95 5.89 12.43
N ARG A 57 18.09 6.81 12.01
CA ARG A 57 16.98 7.34 12.83
C ARG A 57 15.62 7.21 12.15
N ASN A 58 15.59 7.21 10.83
CA ASN A 58 14.36 7.22 10.05
C ASN A 58 14.15 5.90 9.30
N LEU A 59 12.89 5.60 9.04
CA LEU A 59 12.52 4.40 8.29
C LEU A 59 12.72 4.66 6.79
N GLN A 60 13.10 3.62 6.06
CA GLN A 60 13.47 3.73 4.65
C GLN A 60 12.41 3.16 3.71
N TYR A 61 11.25 2.79 4.24
CA TYR A 61 10.16 2.16 3.50
C TYR A 61 8.84 2.78 3.91
N VAL A 62 7.92 2.90 2.94
CA VAL A 62 6.52 3.25 3.17
C VAL A 62 5.66 2.18 2.50
N PHE A 63 4.88 1.46 3.30
CA PHE A 63 3.91 0.50 2.79
C PHE A 63 2.50 1.06 2.81
N THR A 64 1.66 0.49 1.94
CA THR A 64 0.26 0.82 1.81
C THR A 64 -0.56 -0.46 1.58
N PRO A 65 -1.89 -0.40 1.76
CA PRO A 65 -2.78 -1.45 1.26
C PRO A 65 -2.71 -1.60 -0.26
N ASN A 66 -3.38 -2.62 -0.81
CA ASN A 66 -3.54 -2.79 -2.25
C ASN A 66 -4.31 -1.63 -2.84
N PHE A 67 -4.08 -1.38 -4.12
CA PHE A 67 -4.80 -0.42 -4.93
C PHE A 67 -5.88 -1.13 -5.75
N SER A 68 -7.11 -0.63 -5.68
CA SER A 68 -8.26 -1.11 -6.45
C SER A 68 -9.10 0.07 -6.91
N GLY A 69 -8.62 0.79 -7.93
CA GLY A 69 -9.16 2.09 -8.34
C GLY A 69 -8.58 3.27 -7.56
N CYS A 70 -7.71 3.01 -6.56
CA CYS A 70 -7.04 4.02 -5.76
C CYS A 70 -5.82 4.64 -6.48
N SER A 71 -5.33 5.74 -5.94
CA SER A 71 -4.10 6.42 -6.35
C SER A 71 -3.10 6.56 -5.20
N PHE A 72 -1.82 6.31 -5.48
CA PHE A 72 -0.70 6.57 -4.57
C PHE A 72 -0.14 7.95 -4.91
N VAL A 73 -0.25 8.92 -4.01
CA VAL A 73 0.17 10.30 -4.29
C VAL A 73 1.23 10.75 -3.31
N VAL A 74 2.26 11.43 -3.80
CA VAL A 74 3.30 12.03 -2.96
C VAL A 74 3.34 13.54 -3.22
N ASP A 75 3.05 14.31 -2.19
CA ASP A 75 3.20 15.77 -2.17
C ASP A 75 4.52 16.13 -1.49
N LYS A 76 5.20 17.16 -2.00
CA LYS A 76 6.26 17.84 -1.26
C LYS A 76 5.64 18.90 -0.38
N MET A 77 5.55 18.65 0.92
CA MET A 77 4.91 19.62 1.82
C MET A 77 5.80 20.85 2.04
N ASN A 78 7.10 20.61 2.19
CA ASN A 78 8.15 21.62 2.32
C ASN A 78 9.51 20.99 1.96
N LYS A 79 10.61 21.73 2.20
CA LYS A 79 11.97 21.25 1.88
C LYS A 79 12.38 19.95 2.60
N ASP A 80 11.78 19.65 3.76
CA ASP A 80 12.19 18.55 4.62
C ASP A 80 11.15 17.42 4.70
N THR A 81 9.93 17.64 4.20
CA THR A 81 8.78 16.76 4.43
C THR A 81 8.08 16.39 3.14
N LEU A 82 7.89 15.07 2.93
CA LEU A 82 6.99 14.53 1.93
C LEU A 82 5.73 14.00 2.61
N ARG A 83 4.58 14.18 1.97
CA ARG A 83 3.31 13.59 2.40
C ARG A 83 2.92 12.50 1.42
N VAL A 84 2.76 11.30 1.92
CA VAL A 84 2.35 10.13 1.14
C VAL A 84 0.89 9.84 1.43
N ARG A 85 0.05 9.82 0.38
CA ARG A 85 -1.40 9.59 0.45
C ARG A 85 -1.78 8.32 -0.29
N HIS A 86 -2.74 7.58 0.28
CA HIS A 86 -3.47 6.54 -0.45
C HIS A 86 -4.88 7.08 -0.68
N VAL A 87 -5.09 7.67 -1.86
CA VAL A 87 -6.35 8.29 -2.26
C VAL A 87 -7.31 7.21 -2.76
N GLN A 88 -8.50 7.14 -2.19
CA GLN A 88 -9.50 6.15 -2.55
C GLN A 88 -10.12 6.45 -3.91
N GLY A 89 -10.35 5.39 -4.69
CA GLY A 89 -11.06 5.51 -5.96
C GLY A 89 -12.46 6.08 -5.76
N GLY A 90 -12.79 7.13 -6.49
CA GLY A 90 -14.07 7.85 -6.38
C GLY A 90 -14.16 8.83 -5.19
N GLN A 91 -13.09 9.02 -4.42
CA GLN A 91 -12.99 10.03 -3.34
C GLN A 91 -11.90 11.06 -3.63
N GLU A 92 -11.39 11.13 -4.86
CA GLU A 92 -10.26 11.99 -5.23
C GLU A 92 -10.55 13.45 -4.89
N ASP A 93 -11.77 13.91 -5.11
CA ASP A 93 -12.15 15.28 -4.77
C ASP A 93 -12.12 15.55 -3.28
N VAL A 94 -12.57 14.60 -2.45
CA VAL A 94 -12.64 14.77 -0.99
C VAL A 94 -11.26 14.63 -0.35
N GLU A 95 -10.45 13.69 -0.85
CA GLU A 95 -9.17 13.32 -0.24
C GLU A 95 -7.96 14.04 -0.84
N TYR A 96 -8.10 14.62 -2.04
CA TYR A 96 -7.01 15.26 -2.76
C TYR A 96 -7.37 16.55 -3.50
N ASN A 97 -8.35 16.58 -4.42
CA ASN A 97 -8.51 17.71 -5.35
C ASN A 97 -9.19 18.95 -4.75
N ASN A 98 -9.90 18.84 -3.62
CA ASN A 98 -10.59 19.98 -3.03
C ASN A 98 -9.59 21.05 -2.60
N GLN A 99 -9.92 22.32 -2.86
CA GLN A 99 -9.08 23.49 -2.56
C GLN A 99 -8.69 23.62 -1.08
N ASN A 100 -9.44 22.99 -0.18
CA ASN A 100 -9.14 22.99 1.25
C ASN A 100 -8.06 21.97 1.65
N ILE A 101 -7.62 21.10 0.74
CA ILE A 101 -6.55 20.15 0.97
C ILE A 101 -5.20 20.86 0.80
N ASP A 102 -4.37 20.81 1.85
CA ASP A 102 -3.02 21.33 1.80
C ASP A 102 -2.09 20.38 1.02
N HIS A 103 -1.51 20.91 -0.06
CA HIS A 103 -0.53 20.24 -0.92
C HIS A 103 0.90 20.77 -0.72
N GLY A 104 1.12 21.75 0.15
CA GLY A 104 2.41 22.41 0.35
C GLY A 104 3.00 22.96 -0.96
N MET A 105 4.15 22.41 -1.38
CA MET A 105 4.83 22.75 -2.64
C MET A 105 4.28 21.99 -3.86
N GLY A 106 3.32 21.08 -3.66
CA GLY A 106 2.62 20.36 -4.73
C GLY A 106 3.05 18.90 -4.91
N MET A 107 2.36 18.23 -5.84
CA MET A 107 2.61 16.84 -6.20
C MET A 107 3.96 16.67 -6.90
N ILE A 108 4.74 15.68 -6.46
CA ILE A 108 6.04 15.33 -7.06
C ILE A 108 6.04 13.95 -7.72
N THR A 109 5.14 13.05 -7.31
CA THR A 109 4.92 11.79 -8.02
C THR A 109 3.56 11.20 -7.69
N ALA A 110 3.06 10.36 -8.60
CA ALA A 110 1.87 9.55 -8.36
C ALA A 110 1.94 8.23 -9.11
N MET A 111 1.21 7.23 -8.58
CA MET A 111 0.69 6.09 -9.34
C MET A 111 -0.83 6.19 -9.32
N GLU A 112 -1.43 6.32 -10.50
CA GLU A 112 -2.88 6.38 -10.65
C GLU A 112 -3.47 5.04 -11.11
N PHE A 113 -4.79 4.89 -11.03
CA PHE A 113 -5.48 3.71 -11.57
C PHE A 113 -5.09 3.39 -13.01
N ARG A 114 -4.87 4.40 -13.86
CA ARG A 114 -4.47 4.18 -15.26
C ARG A 114 -3.09 3.53 -15.40
N ASP A 115 -2.20 3.74 -14.45
CA ASP A 115 -0.83 3.20 -14.48
C ASP A 115 -0.82 1.69 -14.29
N TYR A 116 -1.69 1.14 -13.43
CA TYR A 116 -1.72 -0.30 -13.10
C TYR A 116 -2.99 -1.03 -13.57
N GLY A 117 -4.07 -0.29 -13.79
CA GLY A 117 -5.41 -0.81 -14.00
C GLY A 117 -5.69 -1.31 -15.41
N TYR A 118 -4.70 -1.27 -16.29
CA TYR A 118 -4.83 -1.71 -17.68
C TYR A 118 -3.54 -2.40 -18.16
N HIS A 119 -3.72 -3.45 -18.95
CA HIS A 119 -2.65 -4.13 -19.68
C HIS A 119 -3.16 -4.66 -21.03
N GLU A 120 -2.25 -4.83 -21.98
CA GLU A 120 -2.57 -5.44 -23.27
C GLU A 120 -2.30 -6.94 -23.23
N ALA A 121 -3.26 -7.74 -23.69
CA ALA A 121 -3.09 -9.16 -23.94
C ALA A 121 -3.87 -9.53 -25.21
N ASP A 122 -3.25 -10.30 -26.11
CA ASP A 122 -3.84 -10.73 -27.38
C ASP A 122 -4.43 -9.58 -28.21
N GLY A 123 -3.75 -8.42 -28.21
CA GLY A 123 -4.20 -7.21 -28.92
C GLY A 123 -5.44 -6.52 -28.32
N LYS A 124 -5.87 -6.91 -27.12
CA LYS A 124 -6.98 -6.29 -26.38
C LYS A 124 -6.47 -5.62 -25.11
N VAL A 125 -7.00 -4.43 -24.82
CA VAL A 125 -6.80 -3.77 -23.53
C VAL A 125 -7.72 -4.45 -22.51
N ILE A 126 -7.11 -5.15 -21.56
CA ILE A 126 -7.79 -5.79 -20.45
C ILE A 126 -7.67 -4.89 -19.22
N LYS A 127 -8.83 -4.53 -18.65
CA LYS A 127 -8.89 -3.84 -17.36
C LYS A 127 -8.42 -4.80 -16.28
N ASN A 128 -7.33 -4.42 -15.63
CA ASN A 128 -6.87 -5.04 -14.41
C ASN A 128 -7.37 -4.20 -13.24
N THR A 129 -7.87 -4.81 -12.17
CA THR A 129 -8.42 -4.01 -11.06
C THR A 129 -7.36 -3.67 -10.02
N TYR A 130 -6.28 -4.46 -9.92
CA TYR A 130 -5.41 -4.45 -8.75
C TYR A 130 -3.95 -4.06 -9.03
N GLY A 131 -3.39 -3.28 -8.10
CA GLY A 131 -1.97 -2.93 -8.07
C GLY A 131 -1.42 -2.88 -6.65
N PHE A 132 -0.12 -3.06 -6.50
CA PHE A 132 0.60 -2.91 -5.23
C PHE A 132 1.68 -1.85 -5.39
N ALA A 133 1.81 -0.95 -4.41
CA ALA A 133 2.82 0.10 -4.44
C ALA A 133 3.43 0.38 -3.07
N PHE A 134 4.70 0.76 -3.06
CA PHE A 134 5.44 1.15 -1.87
C PHE A 134 6.54 2.15 -2.23
N LEU A 135 6.97 2.94 -1.23
CA LEU A 135 8.20 3.73 -1.35
C LEU A 135 9.37 3.00 -0.72
N LYS A 136 10.54 3.16 -1.34
CA LYS A 136 11.83 2.79 -0.78
C LYS A 136 12.80 3.95 -0.94
N PHE A 137 13.52 4.28 0.11
CA PHE A 137 14.62 5.24 0.01
C PHE A 137 15.85 4.55 -0.59
N ASN A 138 16.38 5.12 -1.68
CA ASN A 138 17.65 4.72 -2.27
C ASN A 138 18.76 5.58 -1.65
N GLN A 139 19.65 4.94 -0.89
CA GLN A 139 20.76 5.62 -0.20
C GLN A 139 21.84 6.13 -1.15
N GLU A 140 22.09 5.42 -2.25
CA GLU A 140 23.11 5.80 -3.24
C GLU A 140 22.68 7.06 -4.01
N GLU A 141 21.42 7.06 -4.46
CA GLU A 141 20.81 8.19 -5.19
C GLU A 141 20.32 9.30 -4.25
N LYS A 142 20.24 9.04 -2.93
CA LYS A 142 19.64 9.91 -1.91
C LYS A 142 18.23 10.37 -2.26
N GLN A 143 17.42 9.44 -2.75
CA GLN A 143 16.09 9.72 -3.25
C GLN A 143 15.09 8.64 -2.87
N TRP A 144 13.85 9.05 -2.62
CA TRP A 144 12.74 8.12 -2.54
C TRP A 144 12.40 7.59 -3.94
N GLN A 145 12.09 6.30 -4.02
CA GLN A 145 11.67 5.61 -5.23
C GLN A 145 10.27 5.02 -5.01
N LEU A 146 9.34 5.33 -5.90
CA LEU A 146 8.03 4.71 -5.96
C LEU A 146 8.13 3.43 -6.78
N HIS A 147 7.86 2.31 -6.13
CA HIS A 147 7.81 0.99 -6.73
C HIS A 147 6.37 0.54 -6.84
N TYR A 148 5.95 0.06 -8.00
CA TYR A 148 4.61 -0.48 -8.16
C TYR A 148 4.51 -1.63 -9.15
N GLN A 149 3.52 -2.49 -8.92
CA GLN A 149 3.24 -3.70 -9.68
C GLN A 149 1.79 -3.73 -10.13
N LYS A 150 1.57 -4.24 -11.35
CA LYS A 150 0.24 -4.60 -11.87
C LYS A 150 0.00 -6.07 -11.56
N ILE A 151 -1.14 -6.40 -10.94
CA ILE A 151 -1.44 -7.77 -10.53
C ILE A 151 -2.72 -8.24 -11.20
N THR A 152 -2.62 -9.16 -12.15
CA THR A 152 -3.78 -9.76 -12.82
C THR A 152 -4.36 -10.86 -11.93
N ALA A 153 -5.69 -10.90 -11.81
CA ALA A 153 -6.41 -11.89 -11.00
C ALA A 153 -5.84 -12.02 -9.57
N ALA A 154 -5.64 -10.86 -8.92
CA ALA A 154 -5.00 -10.77 -7.62
C ALA A 154 -5.70 -11.66 -6.57
N PRO A 155 -4.93 -12.30 -5.67
CA PRO A 155 -5.49 -13.12 -4.61
C PRO A 155 -6.17 -12.20 -3.60
N ASN A 156 -7.31 -12.63 -3.09
CA ASN A 156 -8.05 -11.92 -2.04
C ASN A 156 -8.10 -12.79 -0.79
N ILE A 157 -7.83 -12.20 0.37
CA ILE A 157 -8.06 -12.89 1.63
C ILE A 157 -9.44 -12.46 2.15
N ILE A 158 -10.34 -13.43 2.26
CA ILE A 158 -11.74 -13.25 2.69
C ILE A 158 -11.80 -13.19 4.22
N ASN A 159 -11.02 -14.04 4.90
CA ASN A 159 -11.01 -14.12 6.35
C ASN A 159 -9.65 -14.60 6.86
N ILE A 160 -9.26 -14.18 8.06
CA ILE A 160 -8.10 -14.71 8.77
C ILE A 160 -8.54 -15.20 10.14
N LYS A 161 -8.21 -16.44 10.44
CA LYS A 161 -8.43 -17.08 11.74
C LYS A 161 -7.08 -17.40 12.37
N THR A 162 -6.82 -16.82 13.53
CA THR A 162 -5.67 -17.21 14.34
C THR A 162 -6.09 -18.36 15.24
N LYS A 163 -5.52 -19.55 15.06
CA LYS A 163 -5.69 -20.65 16.01
C LYS A 163 -4.63 -20.53 17.09
N SER A 164 -5.06 -20.15 18.30
CA SER A 164 -4.23 -20.25 19.48
C SER A 164 -3.99 -21.73 19.78
N SER A 165 -2.74 -22.16 19.81
CA SER A 165 -2.42 -23.52 20.23
C SER A 165 -2.51 -23.59 21.75
N TRP A 166 -3.26 -24.57 22.27
CA TRP A 166 -3.38 -24.83 23.70
C TRP A 166 -2.08 -25.42 24.30
N LEU A 167 -1.21 -26.00 23.46
CA LEU A 167 0.07 -26.55 23.87
C LEU A 167 1.15 -25.45 24.02
N PRO A 168 1.93 -25.42 25.13
CA PRO A 168 2.80 -24.31 25.52
C PRO A 168 4.04 -24.06 24.64
N PHE A 169 4.25 -24.85 23.57
CA PHE A 169 5.40 -24.71 22.67
C PHE A 169 5.03 -24.61 21.18
N ASN A 170 3.75 -24.72 20.84
CA ASN A 170 3.32 -24.61 19.45
C ASN A 170 3.05 -23.15 19.10
N LYS A 171 3.70 -22.70 18.02
CA LYS A 171 3.43 -21.37 17.47
C LYS A 171 1.96 -21.31 17.02
N PRO A 172 1.23 -20.22 17.31
CA PRO A 172 -0.11 -20.03 16.77
C PRO A 172 -0.07 -20.13 15.25
N SER A 173 -1.01 -20.88 14.68
CA SER A 173 -1.15 -20.99 13.22
C SER A 173 -2.15 -19.95 12.73
N ILE A 174 -1.86 -19.40 11.55
CA ILE A 174 -2.75 -18.48 10.84
C ILE A 174 -3.40 -19.30 9.73
N GLU A 175 -4.72 -19.42 9.78
CA GLU A 175 -5.54 -19.93 8.68
C GLU A 175 -6.18 -18.74 7.98
N ALA A 176 -6.23 -18.78 6.65
CA ALA A 176 -6.85 -17.73 5.85
C ALA A 176 -7.78 -18.35 4.83
N ASP A 177 -9.02 -17.87 4.79
CA ASP A 177 -9.96 -18.16 3.72
C ASP A 177 -9.60 -17.21 2.57
N ILE A 178 -9.27 -17.73 1.39
CA ILE A 178 -8.79 -16.93 0.26
C ILE A 178 -9.60 -17.19 -1.01
N PHE A 179 -9.69 -16.19 -1.87
CA PHE A 179 -10.09 -16.34 -3.27
C PHE A 179 -8.87 -16.11 -4.15
N ILE A 180 -8.42 -17.16 -4.82
CA ILE A 180 -7.23 -17.13 -5.68
C ILE A 180 -7.59 -17.70 -7.06
N SER A 181 -7.08 -17.07 -8.11
CA SER A 181 -7.18 -17.59 -9.47
C SER A 181 -5.90 -18.32 -9.86
N LYS A 182 -6.02 -19.39 -10.65
CA LYS A 182 -4.86 -20.04 -11.29
C LYS A 182 -4.12 -19.10 -12.25
N ASP A 183 -4.80 -18.05 -12.73
CA ASP A 183 -4.25 -17.06 -13.66
C ASP A 183 -3.60 -15.87 -12.93
N MET A 184 -3.43 -15.95 -11.60
CA MET A 184 -2.77 -14.91 -10.81
C MET A 184 -1.35 -14.70 -11.33
N LYS A 185 -1.04 -13.47 -11.74
CA LYS A 185 0.31 -13.10 -12.19
C LYS A 185 0.61 -11.62 -11.97
N VAL A 186 1.89 -11.33 -11.74
CA VAL A 186 2.40 -9.97 -11.89
C VAL A 186 2.55 -9.70 -13.38
N SER A 187 1.75 -8.77 -13.93
CA SER A 187 1.76 -8.44 -15.36
C SER A 187 2.69 -7.28 -15.71
N GLY A 188 3.19 -6.56 -14.70
CA GLY A 188 4.18 -5.51 -14.92
C GLY A 188 4.73 -4.96 -13.61
N TYR A 189 5.93 -4.40 -13.68
CA TYR A 189 6.60 -3.71 -12.58
C TYR A 189 7.22 -2.42 -13.10
N ASN A 190 7.07 -1.35 -12.33
CA ASN A 190 7.60 -0.04 -12.65
C ASN A 190 8.24 0.60 -11.42
N ARG A 191 9.13 1.54 -11.70
CA ARG A 191 9.83 2.35 -10.70
C ARG A 191 9.85 3.79 -11.19
N LYS A 192 9.43 4.73 -10.35
CA LYS A 192 9.58 6.18 -10.57
C LYS A 192 10.51 6.73 -9.49
N ASN A 193 11.58 7.41 -9.89
CA ASN A 193 12.39 8.18 -8.95
C ASN A 193 11.64 9.47 -8.58
N ILE A 194 11.68 9.86 -7.31
CA ILE A 194 11.05 11.09 -6.85
C ILE A 194 12.08 12.21 -6.96
N ASN A 195 11.98 12.99 -8.05
CA ASN A 195 12.84 14.14 -8.32
C ASN A 195 12.13 15.44 -7.95
N ASP A 196 12.81 16.28 -7.16
CA ASP A 196 12.31 17.58 -6.72
C ASP A 196 12.06 18.59 -7.86
N ASN A 197 12.55 18.31 -9.07
CA ASN A 197 12.46 19.21 -10.23
C ASN A 197 11.29 18.89 -11.18
N GLU A 198 10.57 17.80 -10.95
CA GLU A 198 9.40 17.42 -11.77
C GLU A 198 8.12 17.78 -11.01
N SER A 199 7.77 19.07 -10.99
CA SER A 199 6.40 19.45 -10.68
C SER A 199 5.52 18.90 -11.79
N ILE A 200 4.69 17.89 -11.50
CA ILE A 200 3.70 17.40 -12.46
C ILE A 200 2.59 18.46 -12.50
N PRO A 201 2.41 19.23 -13.59
CA PRO A 201 1.34 20.22 -13.66
C PRO A 201 0.00 19.50 -13.51
N VAL A 202 -0.72 19.89 -12.47
CA VAL A 202 -1.99 19.33 -12.04
C VAL A 202 -2.99 19.33 -13.19
N ILE A 203 -3.31 18.14 -13.71
CA ILE A 203 -4.56 17.88 -14.42
C ILE A 203 -5.07 16.51 -13.97
N PHE A 204 -5.64 16.45 -12.75
CA PHE A 204 -6.64 15.43 -12.38
C PHE A 204 -8.00 15.73 -13.06
N GLN A 205 -8.00 16.22 -14.31
CA GLN A 205 -9.23 16.43 -15.06
C GLN A 205 -9.50 15.18 -15.93
N VAL A 206 -10.73 14.68 -15.81
CA VAL A 206 -11.35 13.56 -16.55
C VAL A 206 -11.21 12.14 -15.95
N VAL A 207 -11.49 11.95 -14.65
CA VAL A 207 -11.74 10.57 -14.10
C VAL A 207 -13.14 10.39 -13.49
N SER A 208 -13.91 11.45 -13.28
CA SER A 208 -15.23 11.36 -12.61
C SER A 208 -16.37 10.72 -13.42
N LEU A 209 -16.15 10.20 -14.64
CA LEU A 209 -17.25 9.73 -15.51
C LEU A 209 -17.24 8.24 -15.90
N LEU A 210 -16.42 7.38 -15.27
CA LEU A 210 -16.55 5.93 -15.51
C LEU A 210 -16.31 5.05 -14.28
N ALA A 211 -16.71 5.54 -13.10
CA ALA A 211 -16.82 4.76 -11.88
C ALA A 211 -18.30 4.55 -11.50
N ALA A 212 -19.13 4.18 -12.48
CA ALA A 212 -20.47 3.64 -12.23
C ALA A 212 -20.42 2.12 -12.45
N LEU A 213 -20.93 1.37 -11.46
CA LEU A 213 -21.04 -0.09 -11.37
C LEU A 213 -19.79 -0.80 -10.79
N THR A 214 -19.70 -0.92 -9.46
CA THR A 214 -20.08 -2.11 -8.65
C THR A 214 -19.52 -1.99 -7.22
N HIS A 215 -20.35 -2.28 -6.21
CA HIS A 215 -20.02 -2.29 -4.76
C HIS A 215 -19.19 -3.54 -4.35
N PRO A 216 -18.86 -3.71 -3.05
CA PRO A 216 -17.58 -3.47 -2.39
C PRO A 216 -16.73 -4.75 -2.25
N GLY A 217 -15.41 -4.61 -2.27
CA GLY A 217 -14.50 -5.73 -2.06
C GLY A 217 -13.04 -5.30 -1.99
N HIS A 218 -12.69 -4.56 -0.93
CA HIS A 218 -11.29 -4.33 -0.56
C HIS A 218 -10.71 -5.63 0.01
N ILE A 219 -9.40 -5.90 -0.05
CA ILE A 219 -8.49 -5.62 1.07
C ILE A 219 -7.07 -6.16 0.71
N VAL A 220 -6.02 -5.45 1.14
CA VAL A 220 -4.76 -6.06 1.66
C VAL A 220 -4.87 -6.08 3.17
N ILE A 221 -4.77 -7.26 3.79
CA ILE A 221 -5.03 -7.40 5.24
C ILE A 221 -3.82 -6.89 6.03
N TYR A 222 -3.99 -5.69 6.56
CA TYR A 222 -3.48 -5.32 7.89
C TYR A 222 -4.55 -5.72 8.92
N ALA A 223 -4.15 -6.42 9.98
CA ALA A 223 -4.97 -6.61 11.18
C ALA A 223 -4.33 -5.88 12.38
N PRO A 224 -4.68 -4.62 12.68
CA PRO A 224 -4.78 -4.16 14.04
C PRO A 224 -6.18 -4.49 14.54
N ARG A 225 -6.28 -5.03 15.74
CA ARG A 225 -7.49 -4.79 16.52
C ARG A 225 -7.59 -3.28 16.71
N ASP A 226 -8.77 -2.73 16.49
CA ASP A 226 -9.05 -1.33 16.78
C ASP A 226 -8.51 -0.94 18.16
N SER A 227 -7.62 0.04 18.14
CA SER A 227 -7.49 1.04 19.19
C SER A 227 -6.89 2.29 18.55
N LEU A 228 -7.70 2.98 17.76
CA LEU A 228 -7.71 4.44 17.88
C LEU A 228 -8.17 4.71 19.33
N PRO A 229 -7.40 5.48 20.09
CA PRO A 229 -7.67 6.90 20.07
C PRO A 229 -6.42 7.72 19.79
N CYS A 230 -6.57 8.65 18.85
CA CYS A 230 -5.76 9.84 18.85
C CYS A 230 -5.99 10.60 20.18
N ARG A 231 -4.94 10.68 20.99
CA ARG A 231 -4.53 11.83 21.82
C ARG A 231 -5.50 12.39 22.89
N ARG A 232 -5.01 12.45 24.14
CA ARG A 232 -5.19 13.61 25.02
C ARG A 232 -3.87 13.88 25.76
N ASP A 233 -3.39 15.11 25.68
CA ASP A 233 -2.14 15.60 26.29
C ASP A 233 -2.19 15.54 27.83
N PRO A 234 -1.04 15.55 28.53
CA PRO A 234 -0.99 15.64 30.00
C PRO A 234 -1.03 17.10 30.46
N TYR A 235 -2.05 17.46 31.26
CA TYR A 235 -1.96 18.32 32.44
C TYR A 235 -3.07 17.95 33.42
#